data_AF-A0A518DC42-F1
#
_entry.id   AF-A0A518DC42-F1
#
_cell.length_a   1.000
_cell.length_b   1.000
_cell.length_c   1.000
_cell.angle_alpha   90.00
_cell.angle_beta   90.00
_cell.angle_gamma   90.00
#
_symmetry.space_group_name_H-M   'P 1'
#
loop_
_entity.id
_entity.type
_entity.pdbx_description
1 polymer ?
#
loop_
_entity_poly.entity_id
_entity_poly.type
_entity_poly.pdbx_seq_one_letter_code
_entity_poly.pdbx_strand_id
1 'polypeptide(L)' 'MSVSFENVAVKYLHAKPLSCGTRKEYRRTVAKWLAWGRGPAIDRIGRSDLRDFLDWVYEKAASDGGSNARRAAN' A
#
# COMPACT_ATOMS: atom_id res chain seq x y z
N MET A 1 -5.31 -4.22 21.33
CA MET A 1 -4.37 -3.14 21.00
C MET A 1 -4.46 -2.91 19.50
N SER A 2 -4.68 -1.67 19.07
CA SER A 2 -4.65 -1.30 17.64
C SER A 2 -3.19 -1.20 17.20
N VAL A 3 -2.80 -1.91 16.14
CA VAL A 3 -1.41 -1.88 15.65
C VAL A 3 -1.36 -1.09 14.33
N SER A 4 -0.52 -0.05 14.30
CA SER A 4 -0.34 0.76 13.09
C SER A 4 0.28 -0.07 11.95
N PHE A 5 -0.31 0.02 10.77
CA PHE A 5 0.19 -0.60 9.54
C PHE A 5 1.63 -0.17 9.23
N GLU A 6 1.94 1.13 9.34
CA GLU A 6 3.27 1.67 9.05
C GLU A 6 4.35 1.05 9.93
N ASN A 7 4.09 0.98 11.24
CA ASN A 7 5.04 0.42 12.20
C ASN A 7 5.34 -1.05 11.91
N VAL A 8 4.32 -1.82 11.53
CA VAL A 8 4.51 -3.24 11.16
C VAL A 8 5.27 -3.35 9.85
N ALA A 9 4.93 -2.53 8.85
CA ALA A 9 5.60 -2.54 7.56
C ALA A 9 7.09 -2.18 7.68
N VAL A 10 7.44 -1.15 8.47
CA VAL A 10 8.84 -0.79 8.74
C VAL A 10 9.58 -1.96 9.39
N LYS A 11 9.01 -2.56 10.45
CA LYS A 11 9.62 -3.74 11.11
C LYS A 11 9.83 -4.90 10.14
N TYR A 12 8.85 -5.19 9.29
CA TYR A 12 8.95 -6.24 8.28
C TYR A 12 10.08 -5.98 7.28
N LEU A 13 10.19 -4.73 6.78
CA LEU A 13 11.22 -4.34 5.82
C LEU A 13 12.64 -4.35 6.39
N HIS A 14 12.78 -4.14 7.69
CA HIS A 14 14.06 -4.28 8.40
C HIS A 14 14.41 -5.74 8.70
N ALA A 15 13.42 -6.56 9.07
CA ALA A 15 13.66 -7.94 9.50
C ALA A 15 13.91 -8.92 8.35
N LYS A 16 13.40 -8.65 7.14
CA LYS A 16 13.48 -9.60 6.01
C LYS A 16 14.65 -9.29 5.07
N PRO A 17 15.38 -10.33 4.59
CA PRO A 17 16.45 -10.17 3.60
C PRO A 17 15.86 -9.97 2.19
N LEU A 18 15.21 -8.82 1.97
CA LEU A 18 14.63 -8.45 0.70
C LEU A 18 15.67 -7.84 -0.24
N SER A 19 15.53 -8.09 -1.54
CA SER A 19 16.29 -7.35 -2.56
C SER A 19 16.05 -5.85 -2.45
N CYS A 20 16.99 -5.03 -2.95
CA CYS A 20 16.83 -3.57 -2.97
C CYS A 20 15.56 -3.14 -3.74
N GLY A 21 15.31 -3.79 -4.90
CA GLY A 21 14.11 -3.54 -5.71
C GLY A 21 12.82 -3.86 -4.96
N THR A 22 12.73 -5.05 -4.36
CA THR A 22 11.55 -5.46 -3.56
C THR A 22 11.30 -4.52 -2.39
N ARG A 23 12.35 -4.15 -1.65
CA ARG A 23 12.24 -3.20 -0.52
C ARG A 23 11.73 -1.85 -0.98
N LYS A 24 12.19 -1.35 -2.14
CA LYS A 24 11.74 -0.09 -2.73
C LYS A 24 10.26 -0.14 -3.10
N GLU A 25 9.80 -1.20 -3.75
CA GLU A 25 8.39 -1.33 -4.15
C GLU A 25 7.44 -1.50 -2.96
N TYR A 26 7.86 -2.21 -1.90
CA TYR A 26 7.08 -2.28 -0.66
C TYR A 26 7.00 -0.92 0.03
N ARG A 27 8.11 -0.17 0.13
CA ARG A 27 8.08 1.21 0.66
C ARG A 27 7.12 2.11 -0.13
N ARG A 28 7.11 2.01 -1.45
CA ARG A 28 6.16 2.73 -2.31
C ARG A 28 4.71 2.37 -2.01
N THR A 29 4.43 1.09 -1.77
CA THR A 29 3.09 0.62 -1.41
C THR A 29 2.65 1.18 -0.04
N VAL A 30 3.55 1.17 0.95
CA VAL A 30 3.29 1.78 2.27
C VAL A 30 3.01 3.29 2.13
N ALA A 31 3.81 4.00 1.34
CA ALA A 31 3.59 5.43 1.09
C ALA A 31 2.23 5.71 0.44
N LYS A 32 1.78 4.85 -0.49
CA LYS A 32 0.44 4.94 -1.08
C LYS A 32 -0.66 4.71 -0.04
N TRP A 33 -0.52 3.69 0.81
CA TRP A 33 -1.49 3.41 1.88
C TRP A 33 -1.63 4.59 2.85
N LEU A 34 -0.51 5.20 3.26
CA LEU A 34 -0.52 6.37 4.12
C LEU A 34 -1.12 7.61 3.44
N ALA A 35 -0.83 7.82 2.16
CA ALA A 35 -1.40 8.91 1.38
C ALA A 35 -2.91 8.73 1.12
N TRP A 36 -3.41 7.49 1.06
CA TRP A 36 -4.85 7.23 1.00
C TRP A 36 -5.55 7.65 2.29
N GLY A 37 -4.90 7.46 3.45
CA GLY A 37 -5.30 8.03 4.74
C GLY A 37 -6.58 7.44 5.37
N ARG A 38 -7.23 6.48 4.71
CA ARG A 38 -8.48 5.84 5.18
C ARG A 38 -8.29 4.41 5.68
N GLY A 39 -7.08 3.87 5.56
CA GLY A 39 -6.79 2.49 5.92
C GLY A 39 -6.95 2.23 7.42
N PRO A 40 -7.62 1.13 7.84
CA PRO A 40 -7.77 0.80 9.24
C PRO A 40 -6.45 0.31 9.86
N ALA A 41 -6.46 0.08 11.16
CA ALA A 41 -5.38 -0.62 11.86
C ALA A 41 -5.14 -2.01 11.25
N ILE A 42 -3.90 -2.51 11.34
CA ILE A 42 -3.50 -3.71 10.59
C ILE A 42 -4.30 -4.97 10.95
N ASP A 43 -4.74 -5.07 12.21
CA ASP A 43 -5.57 -6.15 12.75
C ASP A 43 -7.04 -6.08 12.28
N ARG A 44 -7.42 -4.98 11.62
CA ARG A 44 -8.78 -4.71 11.16
C ARG A 44 -8.88 -4.58 9.64
N ILE A 45 -7.78 -4.76 8.91
CA ILE A 45 -7.79 -4.69 7.45
C ILE A 45 -8.64 -5.85 6.92
N GLY A 46 -9.78 -5.52 6.34
CA GLY A 46 -10.67 -6.43 5.64
C GLY A 46 -10.44 -6.41 4.13
N ARG A 47 -11.13 -7.31 3.43
CA ARG A 47 -11.10 -7.36 1.97
C ARG A 47 -11.70 -6.10 1.32
N SER A 48 -12.70 -5.49 1.95
CA SER A 48 -13.28 -4.22 1.48
C SER A 48 -12.27 -3.10 1.52
N ASP A 49 -11.51 -2.96 2.62
CA ASP A 49 -10.49 -1.91 2.74
C ASP A 49 -9.38 -2.05 1.69
N LEU A 50 -8.99 -3.31 1.40
CA LEU A 50 -8.03 -3.59 0.34
C LEU A 50 -8.57 -3.21 -1.05
N ARG A 51 -9.87 -3.43 -1.30
CA ARG A 51 -10.50 -3.08 -2.57
C ARG A 51 -10.59 -1.56 -2.73
N ASP A 52 -11.07 -0.87 -1.70
CA ASP A 52 -11.15 0.59 -1.69
C ASP A 52 -9.78 1.25 -1.86
N PHE A 53 -8.74 0.67 -1.26
CA PHE A 53 -7.36 1.09 -1.46
C PHE A 53 -6.91 0.92 -2.92
N LEU A 54 -7.16 -0.24 -3.52
CA LEU A 54 -6.77 -0.52 -4.91
C LEU A 54 -7.52 0.38 -5.90
N ASP A 55 -8.82 0.60 -5.68
CA ASP A 55 -9.63 1.52 -6.46
C ASP A 55 -9.07 2.95 -6.36
N TRP A 56 -8.72 3.42 -5.16
CA TRP A 56 -8.07 4.71 -4.99
C TRP A 56 -6.69 4.79 -5.69
N VAL A 57 -5.88 3.73 -5.62
CA VAL A 57 -4.59 3.68 -6.33
C VAL A 57 -4.79 3.79 -7.84
N TYR A 58 -5.82 3.13 -8.38
CA TYR A 58 -6.19 3.20 -9.78
C TYR A 58 -6.59 4.63 -10.17
N GLU A 59 -7.52 5.25 -9.44
CA GLU A 59 -8.00 6.60 -9.73
C GLU A 59 -6.88 7.65 -9.63
N LYS A 60 -5.99 7.50 -8.63
CA LYS A 60 -4.83 8.36 -8.51
C LYS A 60 -3.88 8.22 -9.70
N ALA A 61 -3.61 6.98 -10.14
CA ALA A 61 -2.74 6.74 -11.30
C ALA A 61 -3.35 7.29 -12.60
N ALA A 62 -4.67 7.18 -12.77
CA ALA A 62 -5.38 7.76 -13.91
C ALA A 62 -5.30 9.30 -13.89
N SER A 63 -5.49 9.92 -12.72
CA SER A 63 -5.42 11.37 -12.53
C SER A 63 -4.03 11.95 -12.74
N ASP A 64 -2.98 11.24 -12.34
CA ASP A 64 -1.58 11.65 -12.51
C ASP A 64 -1.07 11.51 -13.98
N GLY A 65 -1.96 11.22 -14.95
CA GLY A 65 -1.61 11.01 -16.35
C GLY A 65 -0.86 9.70 -16.61
N GLY A 66 -0.93 8.76 -15.66
CA GLY A 66 -0.24 7.48 -15.76
C GLY A 66 -0.80 6.59 -16.85
N SER A 67 -0.05 6.40 -17.93
CA SER A 67 -0.31 5.42 -19.02
C SER A 67 -0.47 3.96 -18.53
N ASN A 68 -0.16 3.67 -17.26
CA ASN A 68 -0.16 2.33 -16.66
C ASN A 68 -1.35 2.04 -15.72
N ALA A 69 -2.48 2.75 -15.80
CA ALA A 69 -3.68 2.47 -14.99
C ALA A 69 -4.09 0.97 -15.01
N ARG A 70 -3.85 0.29 -16.14
CA ARG A 70 -4.12 -1.14 -16.36
C ARG A 70 -3.33 -2.10 -15.45
N ARG A 71 -2.22 -1.69 -14.83
CA ARG A 71 -1.45 -2.54 -13.89
C ARG A 71 -2.10 -2.64 -12.50
N ALA A 72 -3.09 -1.79 -12.19
CA ALA A 72 -3.84 -1.84 -10.93
C ALA A 72 -5.19 -2.59 -11.06
N ALA A 73 -5.51 -3.11 -12.25
CA ALA A 73 -6.82 -3.70 -12.57
C ALA A 73 -6.88 -5.25 -12.50
N ASN A 74 -5.97 -5.91 -11.78
CA ASN A 74 -5.98 -7.37 -11.64
C ASN A 74 -6.64 -7.82 -10.34
#